data_AF-A0A7C7KLD6-F1
#
_entry.id   AF-A0A7C7KLD6-F1
#
_cell.length_a   1.000
_cell.length_b   1.000
_cell.length_c   1.000
_cell.angle_alpha   90.00
_cell.angle_beta   90.00
_cell.angle_gamma   90.00
#
_symmetry.space_group_name_H-M   'P 1'
#
loop_
_entity.id
_entity.type
_entity.pdbx_description
1 polymer ?
#
loop_
_entity_poly.entity_id
_entity_poly.type
_entity_poly.pdbx_seq_one_letter_code
_entity_poly.pdbx_strand_id
1 'polypeptide(L)'
;MGSFLFTAVSFVVALGVLITVHEFGHFWVARRLGVKVLRFSIGFGKPLLRWSGKDDTEYVVAALPLGGYVKMLDEREEPVPEPELPHAFNRQSLPVRSAIVVAGPLFNFLFAIFAYWAIFVGGDTGLKPLVGEVAPQSIAAEAGFKPSDEILDIDGKETPAWESVIYALLEESLGDKDLQVRVRDAEGVEDTRILPGTALRGLTEDGQLLENLGLTPKRPVVPPVIGDVLKGEAAATAGLEPGDRIITADGKPMESWGD
;
A
#
# COMPACT_ATOMS: atom_id res chain seq x y z
N MET A 1 -4.47 19.58 -11.00
CA MET A 1 -4.93 18.82 -12.20
C MET A 1 -4.17 17.49 -12.40
N GLY A 2 -2.83 17.46 -12.25
CA GLY A 2 -2.04 16.23 -12.38
C GLY A 2 -2.38 15.14 -11.35
N SER A 3 -2.67 15.53 -10.11
CA SER A 3 -3.11 14.61 -9.04
C SER A 3 -4.44 13.91 -9.39
N PHE A 4 -5.44 14.66 -9.87
CA PHE A 4 -6.73 14.10 -10.25
C PHE A 4 -6.63 13.10 -11.41
N LEU A 5 -5.90 13.45 -12.48
CA LEU A 5 -5.73 12.55 -13.62
C LEU A 5 -5.01 11.26 -13.21
N PHE A 6 -3.96 11.37 -12.40
CA PHE A 6 -3.22 10.22 -11.88
C PHE A 6 -4.12 9.32 -11.03
N THR A 7 -4.91 9.89 -10.12
CA THR A 7 -5.85 9.14 -9.29
C THR A 7 -6.93 8.47 -10.13
N ALA A 8 -7.49 9.18 -11.13
CA ALA A 8 -8.51 8.63 -12.01
C ALA A 8 -7.98 7.46 -12.85
N VAL A 9 -6.79 7.61 -13.46
CA VAL A 9 -6.16 6.52 -14.21
C VAL A 9 -5.81 5.35 -13.31
N SER A 10 -5.22 5.60 -12.14
CA SER A 10 -4.88 4.56 -11.16
C SER A 10 -6.12 3.79 -10.70
N PHE A 11 -7.22 4.50 -10.44
CA PHE A 11 -8.50 3.89 -10.09
C PHE A 11 -9.02 2.97 -11.20
N VAL A 12 -9.02 3.44 -12.45
CA VAL A 12 -9.47 2.64 -13.60
C VAL A 12 -8.59 1.39 -13.78
N VAL A 13 -7.27 1.52 -13.63
CA VAL A 13 -6.35 0.38 -13.71
C VAL A 13 -6.61 -0.62 -12.58
N ALA A 14 -6.69 -0.14 -11.33
CA ALA A 14 -6.94 -0.99 -10.16
C ALA A 14 -8.27 -1.74 -10.28
N LEU A 15 -9.34 -1.04 -10.69
CA LEU A 15 -10.65 -1.64 -10.93
C LEU A 15 -10.61 -2.66 -12.07
N GLY A 16 -9.92 -2.34 -13.17
CA GLY A 16 -9.75 -3.25 -14.31
C GLY A 16 -9.06 -4.55 -13.92
N VAL A 17 -7.99 -4.48 -13.11
CA VAL A 17 -7.30 -5.67 -12.58
C VAL A 17 -8.24 -6.48 -11.69
N LEU A 18 -8.91 -5.84 -10.72
CA LEU A 18 -9.82 -6.51 -9.78
C LEU A 18 -10.95 -7.25 -10.51
N ILE A 19 -11.56 -6.63 -11.51
CA ILE A 19 -12.65 -7.25 -12.28
C ILE A 19 -12.09 -8.37 -13.16
N THR A 20 -10.95 -8.17 -13.81
CA THR A 20 -10.34 -9.21 -14.67
C THR A 20 -10.04 -10.49 -13.87
N VAL A 21 -9.51 -10.35 -12.65
CA VAL A 21 -9.25 -11.49 -11.77
C VAL A 21 -10.55 -12.17 -11.34
N HIS A 22 -11.60 -11.40 -11.05
CA HIS A 22 -12.94 -11.92 -10.73
C HIS A 22 -13.50 -12.77 -11.87
N GLU A 23 -13.55 -12.20 -13.08
CA GLU A 23 -14.04 -12.89 -14.26
C GLU A 23 -13.16 -14.11 -14.58
N PHE A 24 -11.84 -14.01 -14.38
CA PHE A 24 -10.94 -15.13 -14.55
C PHE A 24 -11.28 -16.30 -13.62
N GLY A 25 -11.71 -16.03 -12.38
CA GLY A 25 -12.19 -17.06 -11.46
C GLY A 25 -13.38 -17.83 -12.00
N HIS A 26 -14.42 -17.13 -12.46
CA HIS A 26 -15.58 -17.75 -13.11
C HIS A 26 -15.18 -18.59 -14.32
N PHE A 27 -14.35 -18.01 -15.19
CA PHE A 27 -13.84 -18.64 -16.40
C PHE A 27 -13.07 -19.93 -16.10
N TRP A 28 -12.11 -19.86 -15.18
CA TRP A 28 -11.21 -20.95 -14.85
C TRP A 28 -11.98 -22.14 -14.24
N VAL A 29 -12.87 -21.88 -13.28
CA VAL A 29 -13.67 -22.93 -12.65
C VAL A 29 -14.68 -23.52 -13.63
N ALA A 30 -15.35 -22.71 -14.44
CA ALA A 30 -16.30 -23.19 -15.45
C ALA A 30 -15.62 -24.18 -16.40
N ARG A 31 -14.45 -23.82 -16.94
CA ARG A 31 -13.67 -24.70 -17.81
C ARG A 31 -13.21 -25.97 -17.11
N ARG A 32 -12.76 -25.87 -15.85
CA ARG A 32 -12.26 -27.04 -15.11
C ARG A 32 -13.35 -28.05 -14.79
N LEU A 33 -14.59 -27.58 -14.63
CA LEU A 33 -15.78 -28.40 -14.38
C LEU A 33 -16.51 -28.81 -15.66
N GLY A 34 -15.94 -28.54 -16.84
CA GLY A 34 -16.47 -29.01 -18.11
C GLY A 34 -17.61 -28.16 -18.70
N VAL A 35 -17.83 -26.95 -18.19
CA VAL A 35 -18.76 -25.98 -18.80
C VAL A 35 -18.07 -25.27 -19.95
N LYS A 36 -18.72 -25.24 -21.12
CA LYS A 36 -18.17 -24.56 -22.30
C LYS A 36 -18.30 -23.05 -22.12
N VAL A 37 -17.20 -22.33 -22.32
CA VAL A 37 -17.18 -20.86 -22.31
C VAL A 37 -17.09 -20.36 -23.74
N LEU A 38 -18.07 -19.56 -24.15
CA LEU A 38 -18.16 -18.99 -25.49
C LEU A 38 -17.32 -17.73 -25.62
N ARG A 39 -17.31 -16.88 -24.59
CA ARG A 39 -16.55 -15.63 -24.60
C ARG A 39 -16.00 -15.27 -23.22
N PHE A 40 -14.75 -14.83 -23.18
CA PHE A 40 -14.12 -14.17 -22.04
C PHE A 40 -13.76 -12.73 -22.44
N SER A 41 -14.42 -11.74 -21.85
CA SER A 41 -14.22 -10.34 -22.17
C SER A 41 -13.63 -9.57 -20.99
N ILE A 42 -12.52 -8.89 -21.23
CA ILE A 42 -11.97 -7.86 -20.35
C ILE A 42 -12.49 -6.52 -20.86
N GLY A 43 -13.27 -5.83 -20.04
CA GLY A 43 -13.97 -4.61 -20.41
C GLY A 43 -15.30 -4.84 -21.14
N PHE A 44 -15.96 -3.72 -21.45
CA PHE A 44 -17.23 -3.65 -22.16
C PHE A 44 -17.15 -2.82 -23.46
N GLY A 45 -18.19 -2.94 -24.28
CA GLY A 45 -18.39 -2.11 -25.47
C GLY A 45 -17.64 -2.61 -26.69
N LYS A 46 -17.08 -1.69 -27.48
CA LYS A 46 -16.43 -2.02 -28.75
C LYS A 46 -15.19 -2.88 -28.51
N PRO A 47 -15.06 -4.07 -29.14
CA PRO A 47 -13.87 -4.89 -29.03
C PRO A 47 -12.69 -4.18 -29.69
N LEU A 48 -11.60 -4.00 -28.95
CA LEU A 48 -10.33 -3.48 -29.47
C LEU A 48 -9.47 -4.62 -30.01
N LEU A 49 -9.39 -5.72 -29.25
CA LEU A 49 -8.68 -6.93 -29.64
C LEU A 49 -9.61 -8.13 -29.45
N ARG A 50 -9.57 -9.07 -30.38
CA ARG A 50 -10.30 -10.34 -30.28
C ARG A 50 -9.49 -11.48 -30.87
N TRP A 51 -9.51 -12.63 -30.23
CA TRP A 51 -8.91 -13.85 -30.75
C TRP A 51 -9.65 -15.09 -30.24
N SER A 52 -9.61 -16.17 -31.00
CA SER A 52 -10.23 -17.44 -30.60
C SER A 52 -9.17 -18.38 -30.02
N GLY A 53 -9.48 -18.95 -28.86
CA GLY A 53 -8.70 -20.04 -28.27
C GLY A 53 -8.87 -21.36 -29.03
N LYS A 54 -8.05 -22.35 -28.67
CA LYS A 54 -8.16 -23.71 -29.21
C LYS A 54 -9.47 -24.43 -28.83
N ASP A 55 -10.16 -23.90 -27.82
CA ASP A 55 -11.37 -24.48 -27.23
C ASP A 55 -12.65 -23.74 -27.70
N ASP A 56 -12.57 -23.03 -28.82
CA ASP A 56 -13.62 -22.15 -29.39
C ASP A 56 -14.05 -20.98 -28.48
N THR A 57 -13.37 -20.73 -27.35
CA THR A 57 -13.59 -19.54 -26.53
C THR A 57 -13.06 -18.30 -27.26
N GLU A 58 -13.91 -17.29 -27.43
CA GLU A 58 -13.50 -15.97 -27.91
C GLU A 58 -12.98 -15.11 -26.75
N TYR A 59 -11.74 -14.67 -26.84
CA TYR A 59 -11.14 -13.73 -25.91
C TYR A 59 -11.24 -12.32 -26.47
N VAL A 60 -11.71 -11.38 -25.66
CA VAL A 60 -11.93 -9.99 -26.08
C VAL A 60 -11.30 -9.04 -25.07
N VAL A 61 -10.59 -8.03 -25.58
CA VAL A 61 -10.25 -6.82 -24.82
C VAL A 61 -11.04 -5.67 -25.42
N ALA A 62 -11.94 -5.09 -24.64
CA ALA A 62 -12.87 -4.07 -25.09
C ALA A 62 -12.44 -2.66 -24.64
N ALA A 63 -13.02 -1.63 -25.27
CA ALA A 63 -12.59 -0.26 -25.10
C ALA A 63 -12.85 0.34 -23.71
N LEU A 64 -13.89 -0.13 -23.01
CA LEU A 64 -14.24 0.36 -21.67
C LEU A 64 -13.69 -0.61 -20.61
N PRO A 65 -12.67 -0.23 -19.84
CA PRO A 65 -12.06 -1.10 -18.82
C PRO A 65 -12.90 -1.28 -17.55
N LEU A 66 -14.07 -0.63 -17.47
CA LEU A 66 -14.96 -0.63 -16.30
C LEU A 66 -15.82 -1.91 -16.22
N GLY A 67 -15.20 -3.08 -16.38
CA GLY A 67 -15.93 -4.33 -16.35
C GLY A 67 -15.29 -5.51 -17.05
N GLY A 68 -16.11 -6.53 -17.26
CA GLY A 68 -15.78 -7.77 -17.95
C GLY A 68 -16.95 -8.73 -17.84
N TYR A 69 -16.91 -9.83 -18.60
CA TYR A 69 -17.89 -10.90 -18.45
C TYR A 69 -17.39 -12.21 -19.02
N VAL A 70 -17.89 -13.32 -18.45
CA VAL A 70 -17.75 -14.68 -18.97
C VAL A 70 -19.08 -15.16 -19.53
N LYS A 71 -19.18 -15.26 -20.86
CA LYS A 71 -20.35 -15.87 -21.52
C LYS A 71 -20.18 -17.37 -21.56
N MET A 72 -20.97 -18.08 -20.76
CA MET A 72 -21.01 -19.53 -20.73
C MET A 72 -22.08 -20.05 -21.70
N LEU A 73 -21.92 -21.27 -22.20
CA LEU A 73 -22.94 -21.93 -23.00
C LEU A 73 -24.20 -22.15 -22.13
N ASP A 74 -25.34 -21.61 -22.53
CA ASP A 74 -26.61 -21.73 -21.82
C ASP A 74 -27.77 -21.80 -22.81
N GLU A 75 -28.64 -22.81 -22.67
CA GLU A 75 -29.79 -23.02 -23.56
C GLU A 75 -30.84 -21.91 -23.49
N ARG A 76 -30.82 -21.08 -22.44
CA ARG A 76 -31.75 -19.96 -22.27
C ARG A 76 -31.38 -18.77 -23.15
N GLU A 77 -30.12 -18.66 -23.54
CA GLU A 77 -29.63 -17.56 -24.38
C GLU A 77 -29.71 -17.92 -25.86
N GLU A 78 -29.23 -19.10 -26.24
CA GLU A 78 -29.14 -19.55 -27.64
C GLU A 78 -29.40 -21.06 -27.76
N PRO A 79 -29.95 -21.55 -28.90
CA PRO A 79 -30.11 -22.99 -29.13
C PRO A 79 -28.77 -23.73 -29.09
N VAL A 80 -28.68 -24.77 -28.26
CA VAL A 80 -27.44 -25.55 -28.07
C VAL A 80 -27.53 -26.88 -28.82
N PRO A 81 -26.53 -27.24 -29.66
CA PRO A 81 -26.47 -28.55 -30.34
C PRO A 81 -26.48 -29.72 -29.36
N GLU A 82 -27.13 -30.83 -29.72
CA GLU A 82 -27.23 -32.02 -28.85
C GLU A 82 -25.90 -32.50 -28.23
N PRO A 83 -24.77 -32.55 -28.97
CA PRO A 83 -23.48 -32.96 -28.42
C PRO A 83 -22.92 -32.01 -27.34
N GLU A 84 -23.33 -30.74 -27.34
CA GLU A 84 -22.82 -29.72 -26.41
C GLU A 84 -23.72 -29.51 -25.19
N LEU A 85 -24.93 -30.10 -25.18
CA LEU A 85 -25.86 -30.01 -24.05
C LEU A 85 -25.26 -30.40 -22.69
N PRO A 86 -24.39 -31.43 -22.59
CA PRO A 86 -23.74 -31.76 -21.32
C PRO A 86 -22.77 -30.68 -20.81
N HIS A 87 -22.35 -29.77 -21.67
CA HIS A 87 -21.43 -28.66 -21.35
C HIS A 87 -22.15 -27.34 -21.09
N ALA A 88 -23.48 -27.30 -21.22
CA ALA A 88 -24.28 -26.12 -20.93
C ALA A 88 -24.36 -25.87 -19.42
N PHE A 89 -24.19 -24.62 -19.00
CA PHE A 89 -24.18 -24.18 -17.60
C PHE A 89 -25.49 -24.51 -16.88
N ASN A 90 -26.63 -24.25 -17.53
CA ASN A 90 -27.96 -24.49 -16.98
C ASN A 90 -28.29 -25.97 -16.77
N ARG A 91 -27.61 -26.89 -17.47
CA ARG A 91 -27.74 -28.35 -17.28
C ARG A 91 -26.82 -28.93 -16.21
N GLN A 92 -25.86 -28.15 -15.71
CA GLN A 92 -24.97 -28.62 -14.65
C GLN A 92 -25.71 -28.79 -13.33
N SER A 93 -25.19 -29.70 -12.51
CA SER A 93 -25.67 -29.90 -11.15
C SER A 93 -25.53 -28.62 -10.31
N LEU A 94 -26.38 -28.46 -9.30
CA LEU A 94 -26.35 -27.28 -8.43
C LEU A 94 -24.97 -27.02 -7.81
N PRO A 95 -24.20 -28.03 -7.32
CA PRO A 95 -22.86 -27.79 -6.78
C PRO A 95 -21.89 -27.20 -7.80
N VAL A 96 -21.94 -27.65 -9.07
CA VAL A 96 -21.08 -27.12 -10.14
C VAL A 96 -21.42 -25.67 -10.42
N ARG A 97 -22.72 -25.35 -10.56
CA ARG A 97 -23.17 -23.97 -10.82
C ARG A 97 -22.80 -23.04 -9.67
N SER A 98 -23.01 -23.49 -8.43
CA SER A 98 -22.63 -22.73 -7.23
C SER A 98 -21.12 -22.52 -7.15
N ALA A 99 -20.31 -23.55 -7.43
CA ALA A 99 -18.85 -23.43 -7.44
C ALA A 99 -18.36 -22.40 -8.45
N ILE A 100 -18.93 -22.39 -9.66
CA ILE A 100 -18.61 -21.42 -10.70
C ILE A 100 -18.98 -19.99 -10.26
N VAL A 101 -20.16 -19.78 -9.68
CA VAL A 101 -20.61 -18.45 -9.22
C VAL A 101 -19.78 -17.95 -8.03
N VAL A 102 -19.36 -18.84 -7.12
CA VAL A 102 -18.51 -18.46 -5.98
C VAL A 102 -17.04 -18.24 -6.39
N ALA A 103 -16.63 -18.80 -7.53
CA ALA A 103 -15.24 -18.72 -7.99
C ALA A 103 -14.76 -17.28 -8.18
N GLY A 104 -15.56 -16.38 -8.74
CA GLY A 104 -15.17 -14.98 -8.95
C GLY A 104 -14.77 -14.28 -7.65
N PRO A 105 -15.67 -14.20 -6.64
CA PRO A 105 -15.33 -13.66 -5.32
C PRO A 105 -14.14 -14.35 -4.65
N LEU A 106 -14.05 -15.68 -4.74
CA LEU A 106 -12.96 -16.44 -4.15
C LEU A 106 -11.61 -16.07 -4.78
N PHE A 107 -11.54 -15.92 -6.10
CA PHE A 107 -10.31 -15.51 -6.79
C PHE A 107 -9.89 -14.09 -6.41
N ASN A 108 -10.84 -13.16 -6.22
CA ASN A 108 -10.51 -11.83 -5.71
C ASN A 108 -9.96 -11.89 -4.28
N PHE A 109 -10.52 -12.74 -3.43
CA PHE A 109 -10.02 -12.95 -2.08
C PHE A 109 -8.59 -13.52 -2.09
N LEU A 110 -8.32 -14.53 -2.93
CA LEU A 110 -6.98 -15.09 -3.10
C LEU A 110 -6.01 -14.06 -3.69
N PHE A 111 -6.46 -13.24 -4.63
CA PHE A 111 -5.66 -12.15 -5.18
C PHE A 111 -5.34 -11.09 -4.13
N ALA A 112 -6.28 -10.73 -3.25
CA ALA A 112 -5.99 -9.83 -2.15
C ALA A 112 -4.89 -10.40 -1.24
N ILE A 113 -4.98 -11.67 -0.85
CA ILE A 113 -3.93 -12.34 -0.06
C ILE A 113 -2.58 -12.26 -0.78
N PHE A 114 -2.54 -12.61 -2.06
CA PHE A 114 -1.32 -12.56 -2.85
C PHE A 114 -0.77 -11.13 -2.99
N ALA A 115 -1.62 -10.15 -3.24
CA ALA A 115 -1.24 -8.74 -3.39
C ALA A 115 -0.67 -8.18 -2.08
N TYR A 116 -1.32 -8.44 -0.95
CA TYR A 116 -0.79 -8.08 0.36
C TYR A 116 0.55 -8.76 0.64
N TRP A 117 0.64 -10.07 0.40
CA TRP A 117 1.90 -10.79 0.54
C TRP A 117 3.02 -10.19 -0.31
N ALA A 118 2.74 -9.85 -1.58
CA ALA A 118 3.72 -9.23 -2.49
C ALA A 118 4.16 -7.84 -2.01
N ILE A 119 3.24 -7.05 -1.43
CA ILE A 119 3.57 -5.76 -0.79
C ILE A 119 4.54 -5.98 0.38
N PHE A 120 4.24 -6.91 1.29
CA PHE A 120 5.10 -7.18 2.45
C PHE A 120 6.48 -7.74 2.06
N VAL A 121 6.56 -8.60 1.04
CA VAL A 121 7.84 -9.10 0.52
C VAL A 121 8.64 -7.99 -0.18
N GLY A 122 7.95 -7.01 -0.76
CA GLY A 122 8.58 -5.83 -1.37
C GLY A 122 9.29 -4.89 -0.39
N GLY A 123 9.17 -5.13 0.92
CA GLY A 123 9.79 -4.36 1.99
C GLY A 123 8.79 -3.49 2.75
N ASP A 124 9.14 -3.15 3.99
CA ASP A 124 8.33 -2.26 4.82
C ASP A 124 8.41 -0.82 4.29
N THR A 125 7.26 -0.16 4.19
CA THR A 125 7.13 1.23 3.70
C THR A 125 7.28 2.27 4.81
N GLY A 126 7.63 1.83 6.02
CA GLY A 126 7.87 2.70 7.15
C GLY A 126 9.01 3.70 6.92
N LEU A 127 9.00 4.79 7.70
CA LEU A 127 10.09 5.75 7.67
C LEU A 127 11.36 5.07 8.19
N LYS A 128 12.42 5.05 7.37
CA LYS A 128 13.72 4.55 7.80
C LYS A 128 14.11 5.18 9.15
N PRO A 129 14.68 4.41 10.08
CA PRO A 129 14.99 4.83 11.45
C PRO A 129 16.25 5.72 11.52
N LEU A 130 16.30 6.76 10.68
CA LEU A 130 17.37 7.74 10.65
C LEU A 130 17.11 8.81 11.69
N VAL A 131 18.04 8.98 12.61
CA VAL A 131 18.02 10.02 13.64
C VAL A 131 18.12 11.39 12.98
N GLY A 132 17.19 12.27 13.35
CA GLY A 132 17.15 13.68 12.96
C GLY A 132 18.01 14.51 13.90
N GLU A 133 17.41 15.54 14.49
CA GLU A 133 18.08 16.30 15.54
C GLU A 133 18.05 15.54 16.86
N VAL A 134 19.14 15.65 17.62
CA VAL A 134 19.26 15.11 18.98
C VAL A 134 19.22 16.28 19.95
N ALA A 135 18.27 16.26 20.88
CA ALA A 135 18.09 17.35 21.83
C ALA A 135 19.34 17.48 22.72
N PRO A 136 19.90 18.69 22.93
CA PRO A 136 21.02 18.89 23.83
C PRO A 136 20.67 18.44 25.26
N GLN A 137 21.65 17.87 25.98
CA GLN A 137 21.48 17.41 27.38
C GLN A 137 20.37 16.36 27.57
N SER A 138 20.02 15.62 26.51
CA SER A 138 19.06 14.52 26.56
C SER A 138 19.74 13.18 26.82
N ILE A 139 18.94 12.16 27.15
CA ILE A 139 19.39 10.77 27.33
C ILE A 139 20.10 10.28 26.05
N ALA A 140 19.55 10.58 24.87
CA ALA A 140 20.16 10.22 23.61
C ALA A 140 21.48 10.96 23.35
N ALA A 141 21.59 12.24 23.72
CA ALA A 141 22.85 12.97 23.61
C ALA A 141 23.94 12.39 24.53
N GLU A 142 23.58 12.03 25.76
CA GLU A 142 24.50 11.40 26.72
C GLU A 142 24.93 9.99 26.27
N ALA A 143 24.03 9.24 25.63
CA ALA A 143 24.31 7.94 25.03
C ALA A 143 25.13 8.03 23.72
N GLY A 144 25.37 9.24 23.22
CA GLY A 144 26.23 9.50 22.06
C GLY A 144 25.54 9.36 20.69
N PHE A 145 24.21 9.39 20.64
CA PHE A 145 23.48 9.45 19.36
C PHE A 145 23.82 10.73 18.62
N LYS A 146 23.94 10.63 17.29
CA LYS A 146 24.23 11.76 16.42
C LYS A 146 23.19 11.90 15.32
N PRO A 147 23.00 13.11 14.78
CA PRO A 147 22.19 13.29 13.60
C PRO A 147 22.66 12.41 12.44
N SER A 148 21.71 11.79 11.75
CA SER A 148 21.90 10.83 10.66
C SER A 148 22.38 9.43 11.05
N ASP A 149 22.48 9.10 12.34
CA ASP A 149 22.63 7.71 12.76
C ASP A 149 21.41 6.90 12.28
N GLU A 150 21.63 5.76 11.63
CA GLU A 150 20.60 4.77 11.29
C GLU A 150 20.54 3.74 12.43
N ILE A 151 19.40 3.62 13.10
CA ILE A 151 19.21 2.59 14.12
C ILE A 151 18.98 1.25 13.41
N LEU A 152 19.83 0.26 13.66
CA LEU A 152 19.78 -1.04 13.00
C LEU A 152 19.03 -2.08 13.83
N ASP A 153 19.34 -2.15 15.12
CA ASP A 153 18.63 -3.00 16.07
C ASP A 153 18.71 -2.46 17.50
N ILE A 154 17.79 -2.94 18.33
CA ILE A 154 17.75 -2.68 19.78
C ILE A 154 17.72 -4.04 20.49
N ASP A 155 18.76 -4.33 21.26
CA ASP A 155 19.00 -5.62 21.93
C ASP A 155 18.77 -6.84 21.02
N GLY A 156 19.23 -6.76 19.78
CA GLY A 156 19.12 -7.83 18.79
C GLY A 156 17.78 -7.89 18.05
N LYS A 157 16.83 -6.98 18.32
CA LYS A 157 15.58 -6.83 17.56
C LYS A 157 15.79 -5.87 16.40
N GLU A 158 15.68 -6.37 15.17
CA GLU A 158 15.83 -5.53 13.97
C GLU A 158 14.81 -4.40 13.93
N THR A 159 15.26 -3.23 13.48
CA THR A 159 14.46 -2.03 13.41
C THR A 159 14.41 -1.48 11.98
N PRO A 160 13.68 -2.10 11.05
CA PRO A 160 13.64 -1.65 9.65
C PRO A 160 12.96 -0.28 9.47
N ALA A 161 12.15 0.15 10.43
CA ALA A 161 11.41 1.41 10.42
C ALA A 161 11.34 2.05 11.83
N TRP A 162 11.00 3.34 11.89
CA TRP A 162 10.81 4.08 13.14
C TRP A 162 9.74 3.47 14.06
N GLU A 163 8.69 2.90 13.48
CA GLU A 163 7.67 2.16 14.20
C GLU A 163 8.30 0.99 14.96
N SER A 164 9.19 0.22 14.31
CA SER A 164 9.92 -0.88 14.93
C SER A 164 10.85 -0.42 16.06
N VAL A 165 11.49 0.75 15.90
CA VAL A 165 12.31 1.38 16.98
C VAL A 165 11.43 1.68 18.20
N ILE A 166 10.29 2.32 18.00
CA ILE A 166 9.35 2.65 19.08
C ILE A 166 8.86 1.38 19.77
N TYR A 167 8.48 0.34 19.01
CA TYR A 167 8.04 -0.93 19.58
C TYR A 167 9.15 -1.62 20.40
N ALA A 168 10.37 -1.67 19.88
CA ALA A 168 11.49 -2.29 20.59
C ALA A 168 11.86 -1.52 21.87
N LEU A 169 11.88 -0.19 21.83
CA LEU A 169 12.09 0.64 23.02
C LEU A 169 10.97 0.46 24.05
N LEU A 170 9.70 0.42 23.62
CA LEU A 170 8.57 0.21 24.51
C LEU A 170 8.65 -1.14 25.23
N GLU A 171 8.91 -2.21 24.48
CA GLU A 171 8.99 -3.56 25.03
C GLU A 171 10.12 -3.69 26.06
N GLU A 172 11.29 -3.11 25.77
CA GLU A 172 12.45 -3.21 26.66
C GLU A 172 12.47 -2.15 27.78
N SER A 173 11.74 -1.04 27.63
CA SER A 173 11.59 -0.01 28.69
C SER A 173 10.87 -0.50 29.95
N LEU A 174 10.24 -1.68 29.89
CA LEU A 174 9.61 -2.35 31.03
C LEU A 174 10.63 -2.99 31.99
N GLY A 175 11.91 -3.06 31.60
CA GLY A 175 13.00 -3.59 32.43
C GLY A 175 13.97 -2.50 32.92
N ASP A 176 14.65 -2.77 34.04
CA ASP A 176 15.73 -1.91 34.57
C ASP A 176 17.09 -2.14 33.90
N LYS A 177 17.09 -2.70 32.69
CA LYS A 177 18.32 -3.09 31.99
C LYS A 177 18.71 -2.02 31.00
N ASP A 178 20.02 -1.81 30.89
CA ASP A 178 20.57 -0.94 29.85
C ASP A 178 20.30 -1.57 28.48
N LEU A 179 19.82 -0.75 27.55
CA LEU A 179 19.51 -1.18 26.19
C LEU A 179 20.71 -0.92 25.28
N GLN A 180 21.11 -1.94 24.54
CA GLN A 180 22.11 -1.78 23.49
C GLN A 180 21.41 -1.45 22.18
N VAL A 181 21.76 -0.31 21.60
CA VAL A 181 21.23 0.16 20.34
C VAL A 181 22.36 0.16 19.32
N ARG A 182 22.32 -0.75 18.35
CA ARG A 182 23.31 -0.74 17.26
C ARG A 182 22.88 0.30 16.24
N VAL A 183 23.80 1.20 15.93
CA VAL A 183 23.60 2.28 14.96
C VAL A 183 24.64 2.20 13.85
N ARG A 184 24.33 2.76 12.70
CA ARG A 184 25.27 3.05 11.61
C ARG A 184 25.32 4.55 11.38
N ASP A 185 26.51 5.14 11.45
CA ASP A 185 26.65 6.58 11.20
C ASP A 185 26.55 6.95 9.70
N ALA A 186 26.64 8.24 9.40
CA ALA A 186 26.55 8.76 8.03
C ALA A 186 27.69 8.26 7.12
N GLU A 187 28.83 7.89 7.70
CA GLU A 187 29.99 7.34 7.02
C GLU A 187 29.89 5.81 6.81
N GLY A 188 28.87 5.17 7.38
CA GLY A 188 28.61 3.74 7.26
C GLY A 188 29.29 2.88 8.31
N VAL A 189 29.87 3.47 9.36
CA VAL A 189 30.50 2.76 10.47
C VAL A 189 29.42 2.33 11.46
N GLU A 190 29.43 1.04 11.82
CA GLU A 190 28.54 0.51 12.85
C GLU A 190 29.15 0.65 14.25
N ASP A 191 28.33 1.08 15.20
CA ASP A 191 28.70 1.28 16.60
C ASP A 191 27.50 0.97 17.51
N THR A 192 27.74 0.82 18.81
CA THR A 192 26.69 0.54 19.79
C THR A 192 26.53 1.71 20.75
N ARG A 193 25.31 2.22 20.87
CA ARG A 193 24.89 3.20 21.87
C ARG A 193 24.23 2.45 23.02
N ILE A 194 24.42 2.93 24.25
CA ILE A 194 23.83 2.33 25.44
C ILE A 194 22.85 3.33 26.04
N LEU A 195 21.58 2.97 26.08
CA LEU A 195 20.55 3.73 26.79
C LEU A 195 20.39 3.18 28.21
N PRO A 196 20.62 3.98 29.27
CA PRO A 196 20.49 3.51 30.63
C PRO A 196 19.05 3.10 30.95
N GLY A 197 18.83 1.89 31.48
CA GLY A 197 17.47 1.39 31.75
C GLY A 197 16.71 2.24 32.77
N THR A 198 17.42 2.83 33.71
CA THR A 198 16.85 3.77 34.69
C THR A 198 16.31 5.05 34.05
N ALA A 199 16.88 5.49 32.93
CA ALA A 199 16.46 6.68 32.20
C ALA A 199 15.20 6.42 31.37
N LEU A 200 14.86 5.15 31.10
CA LEU A 200 13.68 4.74 30.31
C LEU A 200 12.40 4.66 31.12
N ARG A 201 12.50 4.61 32.45
CA ARG A 201 11.35 4.53 33.35
C ARG A 201 10.46 5.77 33.21
N GLY A 202 9.16 5.54 33.02
CA GLY A 202 8.17 6.61 32.96
C GLY A 202 8.14 7.38 31.63
N LEU A 203 9.11 7.17 30.72
CA LEU A 203 9.12 7.87 29.43
C LEU A 203 7.93 7.53 28.52
N THR A 204 7.26 6.42 28.81
CA THR A 204 6.14 5.88 28.03
C THR A 204 4.78 6.34 28.53
N GLU A 205 4.71 7.05 29.66
CA GLU A 205 3.44 7.39 30.33
C GLU A 205 2.59 8.39 29.52
N ASP A 206 3.23 9.36 28.86
CA ASP A 206 2.56 10.41 28.09
C ASP A 206 2.56 10.15 26.57
N GLY A 207 3.05 8.99 26.12
CA GLY A 207 3.13 8.62 24.71
C GLY A 207 4.19 9.38 23.89
N GLN A 208 5.03 10.20 24.53
CA GLN A 208 6.07 11.02 23.91
C GLN A 208 7.48 10.42 24.05
N LEU A 209 7.60 9.10 23.87
CA LEU A 209 8.84 8.35 24.15
C LEU A 209 10.10 8.92 23.45
N LEU A 210 10.00 9.23 22.16
CA LEU A 210 11.16 9.73 21.39
C LEU A 210 11.58 11.13 21.85
N GLU A 211 10.61 12.02 22.08
CA GLU A 211 10.88 13.37 22.58
C GLU A 211 11.53 13.34 23.97
N ASN A 212 11.02 12.49 24.86
CA ASN A 212 11.58 12.27 26.19
C ASN A 212 13.01 11.71 26.15
N LEU A 213 13.33 10.86 25.17
CA LEU A 213 14.70 10.40 24.91
C LEU A 213 15.58 11.49 24.30
N GLY A 214 14.99 12.53 23.71
CA GLY A 214 15.67 13.54 22.92
C GLY A 214 16.02 13.09 21.51
N LEU A 215 15.31 12.10 20.97
CA LEU A 215 15.42 11.64 19.58
C LEU A 215 14.28 12.22 18.74
N THR A 216 14.61 12.65 17.54
CA THR A 216 13.61 13.00 16.53
C THR A 216 13.82 12.18 15.26
N PRO A 217 12.76 11.76 14.56
CA PRO A 217 12.90 11.18 13.23
C PRO A 217 13.45 12.20 12.22
N LYS A 218 14.45 11.81 11.43
CA LYS A 218 14.90 12.62 10.30
C LYS A 218 13.79 12.69 9.25
N ARG A 219 13.12 13.82 9.17
CA ARG A 219 12.08 14.07 8.17
C ARG A 219 12.69 14.74 6.94
N PRO A 220 12.23 14.41 5.73
CA PRO A 220 12.57 15.20 4.54
C PRO A 220 12.12 16.65 4.75
N VAL A 221 12.99 17.61 4.46
CA VAL A 221 12.64 19.02 4.45
C VAL A 221 11.70 19.26 3.26
N VAL A 222 10.41 19.38 3.54
CA VAL A 222 9.43 19.72 2.51
C VAL A 222 9.39 21.25 2.42
N PRO A 223 9.87 21.85 1.31
CA PRO A 223 9.91 23.30 1.20
C PRO A 223 8.48 23.86 1.26
N PRO A 224 8.27 25.05 1.86
CA PRO A 224 6.95 25.63 2.08
C PRO A 224 6.40 26.25 0.78
N VAL A 225 6.20 25.40 -0.23
CA VAL A 225 5.69 25.76 -1.55
C VAL A 225 4.23 25.31 -1.63
N ILE A 226 3.35 26.26 -1.94
CA ILE A 226 1.91 26.03 -2.02
C ILE A 226 1.61 25.09 -3.20
N GLY A 227 0.97 23.96 -2.92
CA GLY A 227 0.60 22.98 -3.94
C GLY A 227 -0.67 23.37 -4.71
N ASP A 228 -1.79 23.46 -4.01
CA ASP A 228 -3.09 23.83 -4.56
C ASP A 228 -3.76 24.86 -3.64
N VAL A 229 -4.50 25.82 -4.21
CA VAL A 229 -5.29 26.82 -3.47
C VAL A 229 -6.76 26.66 -3.81
N LEU A 230 -7.60 26.51 -2.77
CA LEU A 230 -9.04 26.35 -2.93
C LEU A 230 -9.70 27.69 -3.31
N LYS A 231 -10.51 27.68 -4.37
CA LYS A 231 -11.20 28.87 -4.85
C LYS A 231 -12.26 29.33 -3.85
N GLY A 232 -12.30 30.64 -3.58
CA GLY A 232 -13.29 31.25 -2.69
C GLY A 232 -12.94 31.17 -1.21
N GLU A 233 -11.80 30.58 -0.85
CA GLU A 233 -11.33 30.51 0.53
C GLU A 233 -10.36 31.64 0.89
N ALA A 234 -9.97 31.71 2.17
CA ALA A 234 -9.13 32.76 2.72
C ALA A 234 -7.79 32.91 1.98
N ALA A 235 -7.13 31.79 1.64
CA ALA A 235 -5.87 31.79 0.91
C ALA A 235 -5.99 32.41 -0.50
N ALA A 236 -7.02 32.04 -1.26
CA ALA A 236 -7.29 32.65 -2.56
C ALA A 236 -7.66 34.13 -2.45
N THR A 237 -8.42 34.50 -1.42
CA THR A 237 -8.80 35.91 -1.14
C THR A 237 -7.59 36.74 -0.76
N ALA A 238 -6.61 36.14 -0.08
CA ALA A 238 -5.33 36.75 0.26
C ALA A 238 -4.36 36.84 -0.94
N GLY A 239 -4.73 36.26 -2.09
CA GLY A 239 -3.94 36.30 -3.31
C GLY A 239 -2.82 35.26 -3.40
N LEU A 240 -2.87 34.21 -2.56
CA LEU A 240 -1.92 33.10 -2.65
C LEU A 240 -2.20 32.23 -3.89
N GLU A 241 -1.15 31.82 -4.57
CA GLU A 241 -1.21 31.01 -5.78
C GLU A 241 -0.44 29.67 -5.64
N PRO A 242 -0.86 28.61 -6.34
CA PRO A 242 -0.04 27.41 -6.52
C PRO A 242 1.37 27.75 -7.03
N GLY A 243 2.39 27.31 -6.30
CA GLY A 243 3.79 27.56 -6.59
C GLY A 243 4.42 28.68 -5.75
N ASP A 244 3.64 29.47 -5.03
CA ASP A 244 4.18 30.46 -4.10
C ASP A 244 5.00 29.78 -3.00
N ARG A 245 6.17 30.35 -2.69
CA ARG A 245 7.00 29.92 -1.56
C ARG A 245 6.78 30.85 -0.39
N ILE A 246 6.30 30.31 0.73
CA ILE A 246 6.17 31.05 1.98
C ILE A 246 7.57 31.22 2.58
N ILE A 247 8.00 32.46 2.75
CA ILE A 247 9.31 32.77 3.35
C ILE A 247 9.18 33.03 4.86
N THR A 248 8.01 33.51 5.30
CA THR A 248 7.72 33.81 6.70
C THR A 248 6.24 33.59 7.01
N ALA A 249 5.91 33.09 8.21
CA ALA A 249 4.56 33.08 8.78
C ALA A 249 4.60 33.60 10.22
N ASP A 250 3.66 34.47 10.59
CA ASP A 250 3.60 35.14 11.90
C ASP A 250 4.94 35.79 12.34
N GLY A 251 5.68 36.33 11.37
CA GLY A 251 6.99 36.97 11.60
C GLY A 251 8.14 35.99 11.83
N LYS A 252 7.91 34.68 11.77
CA LYS A 252 8.96 33.65 11.85
C LYS A 252 9.40 33.22 10.45
N PRO A 253 10.70 33.13 10.16
CA PRO A 253 11.21 32.52 8.93
C PRO A 253 10.71 31.08 8.79
N MET A 254 10.39 30.68 7.55
CA MET A 254 10.04 29.30 7.20
C MET A 254 10.99 28.76 6.14
N GLU A 255 11.66 27.66 6.46
CA GLU A 255 12.48 26.88 5.53
C GLU A 255 11.76 25.59 5.10
N SER A 256 10.82 25.11 5.92
CA SER A 256 10.02 23.91 5.69
C SER A 256 8.55 24.08 6.09
N TRP A 257 7.67 23.17 5.65
CA TRP A 257 6.28 23.11 6.14
C TRP A 257 6.17 22.65 7.60
N GLY A 258 7.25 22.16 8.21
CA GLY A 258 7.27 21.69 9.60
C GLY A 258 7.61 22.77 10.62
N ASP A 259 7.95 23.99 10.19
CA ASP A 259 8.37 25.12 11.04
C ASP A 259 7.17 25.92 11.59
#